data_AF-A0A7V5FUC3-F1
#
_entry.id   AF-A0A7V5FUC3-F1
#
_cell.length_a   1.000
_cell.length_b   1.000
_cell.length_c   1.000
_cell.angle_alpha   90.00
_cell.angle_beta   90.00
_cell.angle_gamma   90.00
#
_symmetry.space_group_name_H-M   'P 1'
#
loop_
_entity.id
_entity.type
_entity.pdbx_description
1 polymer ?
#
loop_
_entity_poly.entity_id
_entity_poly.type
_entity_poly.pdbx_seq_one_letter_code
_entity_poly.pdbx_strand_id
1 'polypeptide(L)'
;QGYVEARCKDVLTGSTVYFDTPTVTGTENMLMASVMATGTTIIKNAAREPEVGTLVDMLMTMGADIEGKDNDRLTVHGVRSLQPATIDIIPDRIETGTYLIAVAATGGRVRVEQCNPTHLPALTEKLRSAGIAVEEEEGAFTVSCSEQVERNQCRLRSVDVKTLVYPGFPTDLQAQFMALVIQAEGTSIIHETIFENRFMHVAELQRLGADITIDGASAVVRGISLEKICGAPVMATDLRASASLVIAGLVASGITEISRIYHLERGYENMIEKLQALGADIHRSSSTIV
;
A
#
# COMPACT_ATOMS: atom_id res chain seq x y z
N GLN A 1 -6.96 -11.68 33.95
CA GLN A 1 -6.84 -10.24 33.62
C GLN A 1 -6.02 -10.13 32.35
N GLY A 2 -6.49 -9.40 31.35
CA GLY A 2 -5.83 -9.32 30.02
C GLY A 2 -6.73 -9.62 28.82
N TYR A 3 -8.03 -9.83 29.03
CA TYR A 3 -9.01 -10.03 27.96
C TYR A 3 -9.96 -8.84 27.87
N VAL A 4 -10.44 -8.56 26.66
CA VAL A 4 -11.55 -7.63 26.44
C VAL A 4 -12.86 -8.42 26.56
N GLU A 5 -13.58 -8.22 27.66
CA GLU A 5 -14.91 -8.81 27.85
C GLU A 5 -15.99 -7.76 27.55
N ALA A 6 -16.62 -7.88 26.37
CA ALA A 6 -17.73 -7.02 25.97
C ALA A 6 -19.06 -7.77 26.12
N ARG A 7 -20.05 -7.16 26.79
CA ARG A 7 -21.42 -7.68 26.91
C ARG A 7 -22.42 -6.56 26.72
N CYS A 8 -23.43 -6.79 25.88
CA CYS A 8 -24.65 -5.99 25.86
C CYS A 8 -25.69 -6.69 26.75
N LYS A 9 -26.26 -5.98 27.73
CA LYS A 9 -27.21 -6.58 28.68
C LYS A 9 -28.54 -6.94 28.03
N ASP A 10 -28.99 -6.08 27.12
CA ASP A 10 -30.27 -6.21 26.42
C ASP A 10 -30.01 -6.39 24.92
N VAL A 11 -30.28 -5.35 24.13
CA VAL A 11 -30.07 -5.33 22.68
C VAL A 11 -29.08 -4.21 22.36
N LEU A 12 -28.17 -4.49 21.44
CA LEU A 12 -27.26 -3.46 20.92
C LEU A 12 -28.10 -2.39 20.22
N THR A 13 -27.96 -1.13 20.62
CA THR A 13 -28.74 -0.01 20.08
C THR A 13 -27.85 0.91 19.27
N GLY A 14 -28.42 1.47 18.20
CA GLY A 14 -27.74 2.46 17.39
C GLY A 14 -27.53 3.78 18.14
N SER A 15 -26.44 4.46 17.84
CA SER A 15 -26.10 5.77 18.41
C SER A 15 -25.23 6.56 17.44
N THR A 16 -24.88 7.80 17.77
CA THR A 16 -23.83 8.53 17.04
C THR A 16 -22.45 8.19 17.62
N VAL A 17 -21.56 7.69 16.77
CA VAL A 17 -20.15 7.46 17.07
C VAL A 17 -19.33 8.48 16.27
N TYR A 18 -18.38 9.13 16.94
CA TYR A 18 -17.42 10.03 16.30
C TYR A 18 -16.02 9.49 16.55
N PHE A 19 -15.27 9.20 15.49
CA PHE A 19 -13.88 8.81 15.61
C PHE A 19 -12.98 10.04 15.75
N ASP A 20 -12.14 10.09 16.79
CA ASP A 20 -11.16 11.16 16.96
C ASP A 20 -10.12 11.17 15.83
N THR A 21 -9.83 10.00 15.27
CA THR A 21 -8.99 9.82 14.07
C THR A 21 -9.61 8.73 13.20
N PRO A 22 -9.70 8.91 11.87
CA PRO A 22 -10.20 7.87 10.99
C PRO A 22 -9.43 6.57 11.20
N THR A 23 -10.15 5.47 11.35
CA THR A 23 -9.59 4.14 11.59
C THR A 23 -10.29 3.13 10.69
N VAL A 24 -9.53 2.44 9.85
CA VAL A 24 -10.05 1.45 8.90
C VAL A 24 -10.77 0.33 9.65
N THR A 25 -10.04 -0.40 10.49
CA THR A 25 -10.59 -1.53 11.25
C THR A 25 -11.61 -1.11 12.29
N GLY A 26 -11.49 0.08 12.86
CA GLY A 26 -12.52 0.64 13.75
C GLY A 26 -13.82 0.92 13.00
N THR A 27 -13.75 1.50 11.80
CA THR A 27 -14.92 1.75 10.94
C THR A 27 -15.58 0.44 10.52
N GLU A 28 -14.79 -0.54 10.06
CA GLU A 28 -15.27 -1.88 9.68
C GLU A 28 -15.98 -2.57 10.85
N ASN A 29 -15.37 -2.55 12.04
CA ASN A 29 -15.96 -3.15 13.23
C ASN A 29 -17.28 -2.45 13.62
N MET A 30 -17.33 -1.11 13.56
CA MET A 30 -18.56 -0.36 13.85
C MET A 30 -19.65 -0.62 12.81
N LEU A 31 -19.30 -0.75 11.53
CA LEU A 31 -20.24 -1.15 10.48
C LEU A 31 -20.86 -2.51 10.80
N MET A 32 -20.03 -3.54 11.00
CA MET A 32 -20.50 -4.90 11.30
C MET A 32 -21.32 -4.98 12.60
N ALA A 33 -20.96 -4.20 13.62
CA ALA A 33 -21.74 -4.13 14.85
C ALA A 33 -23.10 -3.44 14.65
N SER A 34 -23.18 -2.45 13.76
CA SER A 34 -24.36 -1.59 13.61
C SER A 34 -25.45 -2.17 12.72
N VAL A 35 -25.11 -3.01 11.74
CA VAL A 35 -26.08 -3.52 10.76
C VAL A 35 -27.23 -4.31 11.38
N MET A 36 -27.06 -4.92 12.56
CA MET A 36 -28.12 -5.63 13.29
C MET A 36 -28.48 -4.97 14.64
N ALA A 37 -27.94 -3.78 14.93
CA ALA A 37 -28.32 -3.03 16.12
C ALA A 37 -29.76 -2.51 16.00
N THR A 38 -30.46 -2.28 17.11
CA THR A 38 -31.79 -1.66 17.08
C THR A 38 -31.67 -0.15 16.88
N GLY A 39 -32.32 0.37 15.84
CA GLY A 39 -32.37 1.81 15.55
C GLY A 39 -31.36 2.22 14.48
N THR A 40 -30.84 3.44 14.58
CA THR A 40 -29.93 4.02 13.58
C THR A 40 -28.60 4.36 14.22
N THR A 41 -27.51 3.90 13.63
CA THR A 41 -26.15 4.32 13.97
C THR A 41 -25.67 5.36 12.99
N ILE A 42 -25.03 6.41 13.49
CA ILE A 42 -24.33 7.40 12.65
C ILE A 42 -22.85 7.31 12.99
N ILE A 43 -22.02 6.90 12.03
CA ILE A 43 -20.57 6.85 12.16
C ILE A 43 -20.01 8.12 11.51
N LYS A 44 -19.33 8.96 12.28
CA LYS A 44 -18.71 10.20 11.81
C LYS A 44 -17.19 10.09 11.83
N ASN A 45 -16.55 10.76 10.87
CA ASN A 45 -15.11 10.69 10.63
C ASN A 45 -14.66 9.25 10.33
N ALA A 46 -15.49 8.53 9.56
CA ALA A 46 -15.24 7.17 9.12
C ALA A 46 -14.05 7.10 8.15
N ALA A 47 -13.36 5.97 8.16
CA ALA A 47 -12.37 5.62 7.15
C ALA A 47 -13.04 5.51 5.76
N ARG A 48 -12.32 5.92 4.72
CA ARG A 48 -12.83 6.05 3.33
C ARG A 48 -12.11 5.12 2.35
N GLU A 49 -11.22 4.30 2.85
CA GLU A 49 -10.44 3.34 2.11
C GLU A 49 -11.35 2.43 1.25
N PRO A 50 -10.94 2.06 0.01
CA PRO A 50 -11.74 1.20 -0.86
C PRO A 50 -12.14 -0.13 -0.22
N GLU A 51 -11.34 -0.62 0.71
CA GLU A 51 -11.63 -1.82 1.51
C GLU A 51 -12.89 -1.64 2.39
N VAL A 52 -13.08 -0.45 2.98
CA VAL A 52 -14.30 -0.08 3.74
C VAL A 52 -15.51 0.01 2.79
N GLY A 53 -15.34 0.65 1.62
CA GLY A 53 -16.39 0.73 0.61
C GLY A 53 -16.86 -0.67 0.14
N THR A 54 -15.92 -1.60 -0.02
CA THR A 54 -16.21 -3.00 -0.38
C THR A 54 -16.97 -3.73 0.72
N LEU A 55 -16.63 -3.50 2.00
CA LEU A 55 -17.40 -4.04 3.12
C LEU A 55 -18.83 -3.49 3.14
N VAL A 56 -19.02 -2.20 2.85
CA VAL A 56 -20.36 -1.61 2.73
C VAL A 56 -21.14 -2.29 1.60
N ASP A 57 -20.54 -2.48 0.42
CA ASP A 57 -21.18 -3.20 -0.69
C ASP A 57 -21.56 -4.63 -0.32
N MET A 58 -20.66 -5.35 0.37
CA MET A 58 -20.93 -6.70 0.87
C MET A 58 -22.15 -6.70 1.81
N LEU A 59 -22.16 -5.82 2.82
CA LEU A 59 -23.24 -5.73 3.79
C LEU A 59 -24.57 -5.34 3.14
N MET A 60 -24.57 -4.39 2.21
CA MET A 60 -25.77 -4.02 1.45
C MET A 60 -26.27 -5.19 0.58
N THR A 61 -25.37 -5.95 -0.04
CA THR A 61 -25.74 -7.16 -0.81
C THR A 61 -26.35 -8.24 0.08
N MET A 62 -25.90 -8.32 1.35
CA MET A 62 -26.48 -9.18 2.37
C MET A 62 -27.83 -8.65 2.92
N GLY A 63 -28.30 -7.49 2.48
CA GLY A 63 -29.57 -6.89 2.88
C GLY A 63 -29.49 -5.89 4.03
N ALA A 64 -28.29 -5.38 4.35
CA ALA A 64 -28.15 -4.23 5.25
C ALA A 64 -28.64 -2.93 4.58
N ASP A 65 -29.02 -1.96 5.41
CA ASP A 65 -29.42 -0.63 4.98
C ASP A 65 -28.37 0.39 5.47
N ILE A 66 -27.53 0.85 4.53
CA ILE A 66 -26.37 1.70 4.80
C ILE A 66 -26.34 2.83 3.77
N GLU A 67 -26.23 4.06 4.26
CA GLU A 67 -26.05 5.26 3.45
C GLU A 67 -24.65 5.87 3.66
N GLY A 68 -24.19 6.62 2.65
CA GLY A 68 -22.97 7.41 2.76
C GLY A 68 -21.68 6.68 2.37
N LYS A 69 -21.77 5.56 1.63
CA LYS A 69 -20.61 4.86 1.04
C LYS A 69 -19.60 5.86 0.46
N ASP A 70 -18.31 5.59 0.69
CA ASP A 70 -17.15 6.40 0.25
C ASP A 70 -17.03 7.81 0.86
N ASN A 71 -17.94 8.18 1.78
CA ASN A 71 -17.88 9.41 2.57
C ASN A 71 -17.40 9.14 4.01
N ASP A 72 -17.04 10.21 4.72
CA ASP A 72 -16.62 10.17 6.13
C ASP A 72 -17.80 10.10 7.13
N ARG A 73 -19.02 10.06 6.62
CA ARG A 73 -20.26 9.94 7.40
C ARG A 73 -21.09 8.79 6.85
N LEU A 74 -21.23 7.75 7.67
CA LEU A 74 -22.06 6.57 7.36
C LEU A 74 -23.31 6.59 8.24
N THR A 75 -24.48 6.36 7.64
CA THR A 75 -25.74 6.14 8.37
C THR A 75 -26.11 4.68 8.20
N VAL A 76 -26.24 3.94 9.30
CA VAL A 76 -26.60 2.51 9.29
C VAL A 76 -27.95 2.36 9.94
N HIS A 77 -28.94 1.90 9.18
CA HIS A 77 -30.25 1.54 9.68
C HIS A 77 -30.26 0.05 10.02
N GLY A 78 -30.41 -0.26 11.30
CA GLY A 78 -30.36 -1.62 11.79
C GLY A 78 -31.46 -2.51 11.22
N VAL A 79 -31.06 -3.66 10.68
CA VAL A 79 -31.96 -4.67 10.10
C VAL A 79 -32.10 -5.88 11.02
N ARG A 80 -33.16 -6.66 10.84
CA ARG A 80 -33.44 -7.84 11.68
C ARG A 80 -32.57 -9.04 11.35
N SER A 81 -32.14 -9.16 10.10
CA SER A 81 -31.40 -10.32 9.60
C SER A 81 -30.65 -9.95 8.34
N LEU A 82 -29.49 -10.58 8.15
CA LEU A 82 -28.75 -10.58 6.89
C LEU A 82 -28.94 -11.91 6.17
N GLN A 83 -28.75 -11.91 4.85
CA GLN A 83 -28.75 -13.11 4.01
C GLN A 83 -27.34 -13.39 3.48
N PRO A 84 -26.99 -14.65 3.20
CA PRO A 84 -25.77 -14.97 2.48
C PRO A 84 -25.73 -14.26 1.13
N ALA A 85 -24.55 -13.75 0.76
CA ALA A 85 -24.30 -13.06 -0.49
C ALA A 85 -22.99 -13.54 -1.12
N THR A 86 -22.90 -13.42 -2.44
CA THR A 86 -21.65 -13.59 -3.19
C THR A 86 -21.20 -12.21 -3.66
N ILE A 87 -19.93 -11.89 -3.41
CA ILE A 87 -19.31 -10.64 -3.85
C ILE A 87 -17.90 -10.93 -4.37
N ASP A 88 -17.50 -10.20 -5.40
CA ASP A 88 -16.13 -10.20 -5.88
C ASP A 88 -15.27 -9.27 -5.02
N ILE A 89 -14.12 -9.76 -4.58
CA ILE A 89 -13.16 -8.95 -3.84
C ILE A 89 -12.51 -7.97 -4.80
N ILE A 90 -12.40 -6.71 -4.39
CA ILE A 90 -11.73 -5.69 -5.18
C ILE A 90 -10.25 -6.03 -5.42
N PRO A 91 -9.65 -5.57 -6.53
CA PRO A 91 -8.21 -5.70 -6.73
C PRO A 91 -7.39 -5.08 -5.59
N ASP A 92 -6.27 -5.74 -5.25
CA ASP A 92 -5.34 -5.21 -4.27
C ASP A 92 -4.60 -3.99 -4.85
N ARG A 93 -4.99 -2.81 -4.37
CA ARG A 93 -4.39 -1.54 -4.78
C ARG A 93 -2.95 -1.38 -4.31
N ILE A 94 -2.54 -2.03 -3.22
CA ILE A 94 -1.15 -1.97 -2.74
C ILE A 94 -0.27 -2.89 -3.56
N GLU A 95 -0.75 -4.07 -3.94
CA GLU A 95 -0.06 -4.92 -4.90
C GLU A 95 0.10 -4.21 -6.25
N THR A 96 -1.00 -3.66 -6.78
CA THR A 96 -0.99 -2.86 -8.02
C THR A 96 0.05 -1.75 -7.92
N GLY A 97 0.00 -0.93 -6.88
CA GLY A 97 0.96 0.17 -6.69
C GLY A 97 2.41 -0.30 -6.56
N THR A 98 2.64 -1.46 -5.96
CA THR A 98 3.98 -2.06 -5.86
C THR A 98 4.56 -2.38 -7.23
N TYR A 99 3.77 -2.97 -8.14
CA TYR A 99 4.23 -3.25 -9.50
C TYR A 99 4.41 -1.97 -10.32
N LEU A 100 3.53 -0.98 -10.18
CA LEU A 100 3.70 0.32 -10.84
C LEU A 100 5.03 0.96 -10.44
N ILE A 101 5.36 0.92 -9.15
CA ILE A 101 6.63 1.44 -8.63
C ILE A 101 7.82 0.60 -9.10
N ALA A 102 7.71 -0.74 -9.10
CA ALA A 102 8.78 -1.62 -9.56
C ALA A 102 9.15 -1.36 -11.02
N VAL A 103 8.15 -1.22 -11.90
CA VAL A 103 8.36 -0.92 -13.32
C VAL A 103 8.89 0.49 -13.53
N ALA A 104 8.41 1.47 -12.75
CA ALA A 104 8.96 2.82 -12.74
C ALA A 104 10.45 2.82 -12.34
N ALA A 105 10.81 2.03 -11.33
CA ALA A 105 12.17 1.95 -10.83
C ALA A 105 13.12 1.30 -11.85
N THR A 106 12.67 0.29 -12.58
CA THR A 106 13.49 -0.43 -13.59
C THR A 106 13.43 0.21 -14.98
N GLY A 107 12.72 1.33 -15.15
CA GLY A 107 12.61 2.04 -16.43
C GLY A 107 11.85 1.28 -17.52
N GLY A 108 11.08 0.25 -17.15
CA GLY A 108 10.33 -0.60 -18.07
C GLY A 108 9.03 0.02 -18.58
N ARG A 109 8.30 -0.76 -19.39
CA ARG A 109 6.92 -0.47 -19.83
C ARG A 109 6.05 -1.70 -19.64
N VAL A 110 5.01 -1.58 -18.81
CA VAL A 110 4.12 -2.70 -18.47
C VAL A 110 2.69 -2.21 -18.40
N ARG A 111 1.76 -3.07 -18.82
CA ARG A 111 0.34 -2.94 -18.53
C ARG A 111 0.00 -3.83 -17.34
N VAL A 112 -0.50 -3.22 -16.26
CA VAL A 112 -1.02 -3.93 -15.07
C VAL A 112 -2.53 -4.03 -15.23
N GLU A 113 -3.03 -5.26 -15.40
CA GLU A 113 -4.44 -5.56 -15.60
C GLU A 113 -5.13 -5.94 -14.29
N GLN A 114 -6.46 -6.07 -14.33
CA GLN A 114 -7.30 -6.43 -13.18
C GLN A 114 -7.08 -5.51 -11.97
N CYS A 115 -6.98 -4.21 -12.21
CA CYS A 115 -6.86 -3.20 -11.18
C CYS A 115 -7.94 -2.11 -11.32
N ASN A 116 -8.14 -1.32 -10.27
CA ASN A 116 -9.06 -0.18 -10.32
C ASN A 116 -8.27 1.13 -10.16
N PRO A 117 -8.09 1.93 -11.23
CA PRO A 117 -7.32 3.17 -11.14
C PRO A 117 -7.81 4.18 -10.12
N THR A 118 -9.12 4.20 -9.86
CA THR A 118 -9.73 5.12 -8.90
C THR A 118 -9.29 4.86 -7.45
N HIS A 119 -8.67 3.71 -7.16
CA HIS A 119 -8.17 3.36 -5.82
C HIS A 119 -6.77 3.93 -5.52
N LEU A 120 -6.06 4.48 -6.51
CA LEU A 120 -4.67 4.95 -6.35
C LEU A 120 -4.41 6.40 -6.81
N PRO A 121 -5.32 7.37 -6.61
CA PRO A 121 -5.19 8.71 -7.17
C PRO A 121 -3.93 9.44 -6.70
N ALA A 122 -3.55 9.29 -5.42
CA ALA A 122 -2.36 9.93 -4.88
C ALA A 122 -1.06 9.29 -5.40
N LEU A 123 -1.04 7.98 -5.66
CA LEU A 123 0.15 7.32 -6.17
C LEU A 123 0.43 7.76 -7.62
N THR A 124 -0.59 7.77 -8.48
CA THR A 124 -0.41 8.09 -9.90
C THR A 124 0.09 9.52 -10.08
N GLU A 125 -0.43 10.48 -9.32
CA GLU A 125 0.07 11.86 -9.30
C GLU A 125 1.54 11.96 -8.84
N LYS A 126 1.95 11.16 -7.85
CA LYS A 126 3.34 11.13 -7.38
C LYS A 126 4.29 10.48 -8.38
N LEU A 127 3.86 9.42 -9.05
CA LEU A 127 4.62 8.80 -10.15
C LEU A 127 4.78 9.77 -11.32
N ARG A 128 3.71 10.48 -11.73
CA ARG A 128 3.78 11.53 -12.75
C ARG A 128 4.75 12.64 -12.37
N SER A 129 4.69 13.11 -11.12
CA SER A 129 5.62 14.11 -10.59
C SER A 129 7.08 13.63 -10.61
N ALA A 130 7.30 12.33 -10.46
CA ALA A 130 8.62 11.70 -10.51
C ALA A 130 9.14 11.49 -11.94
N GLY A 131 8.38 11.83 -12.97
CA GLY A 131 8.76 11.66 -14.38
C GLY A 131 8.26 10.38 -15.03
N ILE A 132 7.29 9.68 -14.42
CA ILE A 132 6.70 8.45 -14.94
C ILE A 132 5.42 8.75 -15.72
N ALA A 133 5.28 8.17 -16.92
CA ALA A 133 4.05 8.21 -17.68
C ALA A 133 3.11 7.12 -17.14
N VAL A 134 1.93 7.55 -16.67
CA VAL A 134 0.88 6.67 -16.14
C VAL A 134 -0.41 6.94 -16.90
N GLU A 135 -0.81 5.97 -17.71
CA GLU A 135 -2.09 5.95 -18.41
C GLU A 135 -3.09 5.10 -17.61
N GLU A 136 -4.28 5.64 -17.39
CA GLU A 136 -5.34 5.01 -16.60
C GLU A 136 -6.47 4.60 -17.54
N GLU A 137 -6.84 3.32 -17.52
CA GLU A 137 -7.93 2.75 -18.30
C GLU A 137 -8.85 1.93 -17.40
N GLU A 138 -10.08 1.66 -17.84
CA GLU A 138 -10.95 0.77 -17.09
C GLU A 138 -10.29 -0.61 -16.92
N GLY A 139 -10.11 -1.03 -15.66
CA GLY A 139 -9.50 -2.31 -15.32
C GLY A 139 -7.97 -2.37 -15.44
N ALA A 140 -7.29 -1.28 -15.81
CA ALA A 140 -5.85 -1.34 -16.08
C ALA A 140 -5.08 -0.03 -15.86
N PHE A 141 -3.79 -0.18 -15.61
CA PHE A 141 -2.78 0.89 -15.73
C PHE A 141 -1.76 0.51 -16.80
N THR A 142 -1.34 1.48 -17.62
CA THR A 142 -0.10 1.36 -18.39
C THR A 142 0.93 2.31 -17.78
N VAL A 143 2.05 1.76 -17.32
CA VAL A 143 3.16 2.53 -16.75
C VAL A 143 4.37 2.44 -17.66
N SER A 144 5.01 3.57 -17.89
CA SER A 144 6.26 3.64 -18.65
C SER A 144 7.09 4.84 -18.23
N CYS A 145 8.38 4.81 -18.52
CA CYS A 145 9.21 5.97 -18.32
C CYS A 145 8.92 7.07 -19.36
N SER A 146 8.84 8.34 -18.92
CA SER A 146 8.62 9.48 -19.83
C SER A 146 9.89 9.94 -20.54
N GLU A 147 11.05 9.87 -19.86
CA GLU A 147 12.34 10.36 -20.37
C GLU A 147 13.43 9.33 -20.02
N GLN A 148 13.90 8.61 -21.04
CA GLN A 148 14.99 7.64 -20.90
C GLN A 148 16.33 8.37 -20.94
N VAL A 149 17.23 8.08 -20.00
CA VAL A 149 18.58 8.69 -19.97
C VAL A 149 19.56 7.82 -20.77
N GLU A 150 19.71 6.56 -20.36
CA GLU A 150 20.49 5.51 -21.02
C GLU A 150 19.76 4.16 -20.90
N ARG A 151 20.20 3.12 -21.63
CA ARG A 151 19.50 1.82 -21.81
C ARG A 151 18.67 1.37 -20.59
N ASN A 152 17.35 1.51 -20.71
CA ASN A 152 16.34 1.11 -19.71
C ASN A 152 16.44 1.83 -18.35
N GLN A 153 16.96 3.06 -18.31
CA GLN A 153 16.99 3.89 -17.11
C GLN A 153 16.07 5.09 -17.26
N CYS A 154 15.17 5.24 -16.29
CA CYS A 154 14.28 6.39 -16.26
C CYS A 154 14.91 7.59 -15.58
N ARG A 155 14.72 8.77 -16.16
CA ARG A 155 15.07 10.03 -15.52
C ARG A 155 14.07 10.37 -14.42
N LEU A 156 14.35 9.89 -13.22
CA LEU A 156 13.49 10.12 -12.05
C LEU A 156 13.78 11.50 -11.43
N ARG A 157 12.72 12.21 -11.03
CA ARG A 157 12.81 13.49 -10.31
C ARG A 157 12.50 13.27 -8.84
N SER A 158 13.16 13.99 -7.95
CA SER A 158 12.85 13.95 -6.53
C SER A 158 11.42 14.41 -6.27
N VAL A 159 10.69 13.69 -5.42
CA VAL A 159 9.28 13.97 -5.08
C VAL A 159 9.06 13.77 -3.60
N ASP A 160 8.53 14.80 -2.96
CA ASP A 160 8.12 14.72 -1.56
C ASP A 160 6.79 13.96 -1.43
N VAL A 161 6.71 13.11 -0.41
CA VAL A 161 5.50 12.35 -0.07
C VAL A 161 5.17 12.56 1.39
N LYS A 162 3.89 12.83 1.67
CA LYS A 162 3.33 12.80 3.01
C LYS A 162 2.24 11.73 3.02
N THR A 163 2.38 10.73 3.88
CA THR A 163 1.33 9.72 4.04
C THR A 163 0.11 10.36 4.70
N LEU A 164 -1.08 9.93 4.28
CA LEU A 164 -2.35 10.47 4.75
C LEU A 164 -3.41 9.37 4.69
N VAL A 165 -4.52 9.55 5.40
CA VAL A 165 -5.72 8.72 5.23
C VAL A 165 -6.25 8.82 3.80
N TYR A 166 -6.93 7.78 3.31
CA TYR A 166 -7.47 7.79 1.94
C TYR A 166 -8.41 8.99 1.72
N PRO A 167 -8.35 9.69 0.56
CA PRO A 167 -7.65 9.35 -0.69
C PRO A 167 -6.21 9.88 -0.80
N GLY A 168 -5.58 10.26 0.32
CA GLY A 168 -4.18 10.68 0.35
C GLY A 168 -3.19 9.54 0.08
N PHE A 169 -1.88 9.86 0.09
CA PHE A 169 -0.86 8.88 -0.23
C PHE A 169 -0.85 7.74 0.81
N PRO A 170 -1.02 6.48 0.41
CA PRO A 170 -1.14 5.39 1.36
C PRO A 170 0.21 5.06 1.98
N THR A 171 0.23 5.03 3.31
CA THR A 171 1.38 4.57 4.11
C THR A 171 1.88 3.18 3.70
N ASP A 172 1.00 2.34 3.14
CA ASP A 172 1.28 1.02 2.60
C ASP A 172 2.15 0.98 1.34
N LEU A 173 2.30 2.10 0.63
CA LEU A 173 3.21 2.24 -0.51
C LEU A 173 4.45 3.10 -0.19
N GLN A 174 4.58 3.57 1.04
CA GLN A 174 5.66 4.46 1.46
C GLN A 174 7.05 3.84 1.24
N ALA A 175 7.24 2.58 1.67
CA ALA A 175 8.54 1.91 1.59
C ALA A 175 8.95 1.64 0.14
N GLN A 176 8.01 1.19 -0.68
CA GLN A 176 8.18 0.94 -2.10
C GLN A 176 8.53 2.24 -2.83
N PHE A 177 7.83 3.34 -2.52
CA PHE A 177 8.12 4.65 -3.10
C PHE A 177 9.48 5.19 -2.65
N MET A 178 9.89 4.92 -1.40
CA MET A 178 11.25 5.22 -0.95
C MET A 178 12.29 4.54 -1.84
N ALA A 179 12.12 3.23 -2.11
CA ALA A 179 13.01 2.47 -2.99
C ALA A 179 13.02 2.99 -4.46
N LEU A 180 11.98 3.71 -4.89
CA LEU A 180 12.01 4.43 -6.16
C LEU A 180 12.87 5.70 -6.09
N VAL A 181 12.69 6.51 -5.05
CA VAL A 181 13.32 7.83 -4.98
C VAL A 181 14.78 7.81 -4.50
N ILE A 182 15.33 6.66 -4.06
CA ILE A 182 16.77 6.52 -3.80
C ILE A 182 17.63 6.72 -5.07
N GLN A 183 17.05 6.62 -6.26
CA GLN A 183 17.72 6.83 -7.54
C GLN A 183 17.26 8.10 -8.28
N ALA A 184 16.46 8.95 -7.63
CA ALA A 184 15.92 10.16 -8.26
C ALA A 184 16.93 11.33 -8.29
N GLU A 185 16.85 12.20 -9.28
CA GLU A 185 17.62 13.44 -9.30
C GLU A 185 17.11 14.40 -8.20
N GLY A 186 17.93 14.64 -7.18
CA GLY A 186 17.67 15.63 -6.13
C GLY A 186 17.50 15.01 -4.73
N THR A 187 16.66 15.64 -3.92
CA THR A 187 16.37 15.20 -2.54
C THR A 187 14.87 15.15 -2.36
N SER A 188 14.37 14.00 -1.90
CA SER A 188 12.97 13.76 -1.59
C SER A 188 12.77 13.71 -0.08
N ILE A 189 11.66 14.23 0.41
CA ILE A 189 11.25 14.12 1.81
C ILE A 189 10.03 13.20 1.90
N ILE A 190 10.15 12.13 2.66
CA ILE A 190 9.06 11.23 2.98
C ILE A 190 8.63 11.47 4.43
N HIS A 191 7.43 11.97 4.63
CA HIS A 191 6.85 12.24 5.95
C HIS A 191 5.74 11.23 6.27
N GLU A 192 5.94 10.43 7.32
CA GLU A 192 5.01 9.39 7.76
C GLU A 192 4.12 9.92 8.89
N THR A 193 2.80 9.94 8.70
CA THR A 193 1.86 10.43 9.73
C THR A 193 0.94 9.35 10.30
N ILE A 194 0.96 8.13 9.77
CA ILE A 194 0.02 7.07 10.14
C ILE A 194 0.66 6.10 11.14
N PHE A 195 1.96 5.80 11.01
CA PHE A 195 2.67 4.86 11.88
C PHE A 195 4.01 5.42 12.38
N GLU A 196 4.20 5.40 13.70
CA GLU A 196 5.38 6.00 14.35
C GLU A 196 6.71 5.33 13.99
N ASN A 197 6.72 4.03 13.69
CA ASN A 197 7.95 3.24 13.49
C ASN A 197 8.00 2.57 12.10
N ARG A 198 7.66 3.31 11.04
CA ARG A 198 7.52 2.72 9.68
C ARG A 198 8.79 2.70 8.83
N PHE A 199 9.90 3.24 9.33
CA PHE A 199 11.17 3.34 8.59
C PHE A 199 12.15 2.17 8.84
N MET A 200 11.66 1.01 9.30
CA MET A 200 12.50 -0.17 9.60
C MET A 200 13.32 -0.68 8.39
N HIS A 201 12.87 -0.40 7.17
CA HIS A 201 13.56 -0.77 5.92
C HIS A 201 14.77 0.12 5.59
N VAL A 202 14.90 1.30 6.21
CA VAL A 202 15.94 2.28 5.86
C VAL A 202 17.34 1.73 6.08
N ALA A 203 17.58 1.03 7.20
CA ALA A 203 18.88 0.44 7.48
C ALA A 203 19.29 -0.59 6.39
N GLU A 204 18.33 -1.35 5.88
CA GLU A 204 18.56 -2.34 4.83
C GLU A 204 18.76 -1.69 3.46
N LEU A 205 18.04 -0.61 3.14
CA LEU A 205 18.31 0.19 1.94
C LEU A 205 19.68 0.87 1.99
N GLN A 206 20.11 1.35 3.16
CA GLN A 206 21.46 1.90 3.36
C GLN A 206 22.55 0.84 3.15
N ARG A 207 22.29 -0.44 3.48
CA ARG A 207 23.20 -1.55 3.15
C ARG A 207 23.35 -1.75 1.65
N LEU A 208 22.33 -1.41 0.86
CA LEU A 208 22.39 -1.38 -0.60
C LEU A 208 23.02 -0.10 -1.16
N GLY A 209 23.46 0.83 -0.30
CA GLY A 209 24.14 2.07 -0.69
C GLY A 209 23.28 3.33 -0.69
N ALA A 210 21.98 3.24 -0.35
CA ALA A 210 21.10 4.41 -0.34
C ALA A 210 21.52 5.49 0.67
N ASP A 211 21.40 6.76 0.29
CA ASP A 211 21.65 7.92 1.18
C ASP A 211 20.33 8.42 1.77
N ILE A 212 20.04 7.97 2.98
CA ILE A 212 18.79 8.24 3.69
C ILE A 212 19.12 8.69 5.12
N THR A 213 18.53 9.80 5.56
CA THR A 213 18.62 10.26 6.96
C THR A 213 17.23 10.34 7.56
N ILE A 214 17.01 9.72 8.72
CA ILE A 214 15.75 9.80 9.45
C ILE A 214 15.83 10.94 10.47
N ASP A 215 14.79 11.78 10.47
CA ASP A 215 14.56 12.84 11.46
C ASP A 215 13.11 12.75 11.97
N GLY A 216 12.93 12.10 13.12
CA GLY A 216 11.62 11.83 13.70
C GLY A 216 10.71 11.04 12.75
N ALA A 217 9.60 11.65 12.36
CA ALA A 217 8.61 11.09 11.43
C ALA A 217 8.93 11.35 9.95
N SER A 218 10.08 11.94 9.64
CA SER A 218 10.53 12.26 8.29
C SER A 218 11.78 11.47 7.91
N ALA A 219 11.86 11.09 6.64
CA ALA A 219 13.08 10.58 6.02
C ALA A 219 13.49 11.51 4.87
N VAL A 220 14.73 11.99 4.93
CA VAL A 220 15.38 12.74 3.86
C VAL A 220 16.13 11.76 2.99
N VAL A 221 15.69 11.57 1.75
CA VAL A 221 16.26 10.64 0.78
C VAL A 221 17.02 11.45 -0.26
N ARG A 222 18.34 11.35 -0.27
CA ARG A 222 19.18 11.96 -1.30
C ARG A 222 19.38 10.93 -2.39
N GLY A 223 18.87 11.22 -3.59
CA GLY A 223 19.00 10.26 -4.66
C GLY A 223 20.45 10.12 -5.12
N ILE A 224 20.83 8.89 -5.44
CA ILE A 224 22.17 8.50 -5.85
C ILE A 224 22.15 7.87 -7.24
N SER A 225 23.29 7.87 -7.92
CA SER A 225 23.44 7.12 -9.18
C SER A 225 23.17 5.63 -8.94
N LEU A 226 22.47 4.99 -9.88
CA LEU A 226 22.21 3.54 -9.87
C LEU A 226 23.50 2.71 -9.71
N GLU A 227 24.61 3.16 -10.27
CA GLU A 227 25.92 2.51 -10.14
C GLU A 227 26.41 2.39 -8.69
N LYS A 228 25.89 3.23 -7.79
CA LYS A 228 26.21 3.21 -6.36
C LYS A 228 25.26 2.34 -5.55
N ILE A 229 24.17 1.85 -6.16
CA ILE A 229 23.28 0.88 -5.53
C ILE A 229 23.87 -0.50 -5.77
N CYS A 230 24.33 -1.15 -4.71
CA CYS A 230 25.04 -2.42 -4.77
C CYS A 230 24.26 -3.48 -4.02
N GLY A 231 24.09 -4.65 -4.65
CA GLY A 231 23.45 -5.80 -4.06
C GLY A 231 24.21 -6.28 -2.83
N ALA A 232 23.46 -6.62 -1.79
CA ALA A 232 23.99 -7.13 -0.52
C ALA A 232 23.00 -8.10 0.12
N PRO A 233 23.44 -8.90 1.11
CA PRO A 233 22.54 -9.61 1.99
C PRO A 233 21.75 -8.63 2.87
N VAL A 234 20.43 -8.72 2.80
CA VAL A 234 19.48 -7.87 3.53
C VAL A 234 18.38 -8.72 4.20
N MET A 235 17.71 -8.15 5.21
CA MET A 235 16.67 -8.85 5.97
C MET A 235 15.32 -8.13 5.90
N ALA A 236 14.30 -8.85 5.45
CA ALA A 236 12.92 -8.40 5.55
C ALA A 236 12.47 -8.27 7.02
N THR A 237 11.86 -7.13 7.35
CA THR A 237 11.37 -6.79 8.69
C THR A 237 9.84 -6.76 8.79
N ASP A 238 9.17 -6.40 7.71
CA ASP A 238 7.71 -6.42 7.57
C ASP A 238 7.30 -6.59 6.10
N LEU A 239 6.00 -6.69 5.83
CA LEU A 239 5.45 -6.93 4.49
C LEU A 239 5.87 -5.86 3.46
N ARG A 240 5.75 -4.57 3.82
CA ARG A 240 6.00 -3.46 2.88
C ARG A 240 7.49 -3.17 2.76
N ALA A 241 8.23 -3.29 3.86
CA ALA A 241 9.68 -3.30 3.86
C ALA A 241 10.23 -4.37 2.91
N SER A 242 9.69 -5.59 2.94
CA SER A 242 10.10 -6.68 2.06
C SER A 242 9.95 -6.31 0.57
N ALA A 243 8.79 -5.76 0.19
CA ALA A 243 8.55 -5.33 -1.19
C ALA A 243 9.50 -4.22 -1.63
N SER A 244 9.84 -3.28 -0.73
CA SER A 244 10.81 -2.22 -1.03
C SER A 244 12.22 -2.77 -1.30
N LEU A 245 12.65 -3.81 -0.57
CA LEU A 245 13.94 -4.46 -0.78
C LEU A 245 13.98 -5.24 -2.09
N VAL A 246 12.86 -5.84 -2.50
CA VAL A 246 12.74 -6.45 -3.83
C VAL A 246 12.93 -5.38 -4.91
N ILE A 247 12.22 -4.25 -4.82
CA ILE A 247 12.35 -3.14 -5.79
C ILE A 247 13.79 -2.61 -5.86
N ALA A 248 14.42 -2.36 -4.70
CA ALA A 248 15.80 -1.90 -4.65
C ALA A 248 16.78 -2.96 -5.22
N GLY A 249 16.54 -4.25 -4.96
CA GLY A 249 17.33 -5.35 -5.50
C GLY A 249 17.22 -5.49 -7.02
N LEU A 250 16.08 -5.16 -7.62
CA LEU A 250 15.88 -5.18 -9.09
C LEU A 250 16.73 -4.14 -9.82
N VAL A 251 17.11 -3.04 -9.15
CA VAL A 251 17.91 -1.96 -9.75
C VAL A 251 19.37 -1.95 -9.27
N ALA A 252 19.69 -2.72 -8.23
CA ALA A 252 21.02 -2.81 -7.67
C ALA A 252 21.99 -3.55 -8.61
N SER A 253 23.24 -3.12 -8.62
CA SER A 253 24.32 -3.84 -9.28
C SER A 253 24.73 -5.09 -8.48
N GLY A 254 24.99 -6.22 -9.15
CA GLY A 254 25.36 -7.47 -8.48
C GLY A 254 24.14 -8.25 -7.95
N ILE A 255 24.34 -9.01 -6.86
CA ILE A 255 23.32 -9.91 -6.31
C ILE A 255 22.82 -9.37 -4.98
N THR A 256 21.50 -9.22 -4.85
CA THR A 256 20.84 -8.92 -3.57
C THR A 256 20.22 -10.19 -3.01
N GLU A 257 20.60 -10.57 -1.79
CA GLU A 257 20.05 -11.74 -1.10
C GLU A 257 19.07 -11.28 -0.01
N ILE A 258 17.77 -11.53 -0.20
CA ILE A 258 16.73 -11.12 0.74
C ILE A 258 16.36 -12.29 1.65
N SER A 259 16.69 -12.18 2.93
CA SER A 259 16.32 -13.14 3.97
C SER A 259 14.98 -12.81 4.62
N ARG A 260 14.36 -13.79 5.31
CA ARG A 260 13.08 -13.66 6.04
C ARG A 260 11.87 -13.31 5.17
N ILE A 261 11.83 -13.86 3.95
CA ILE A 261 10.78 -13.63 2.96
C ILE A 261 9.36 -14.04 3.40
N TYR A 262 9.20 -14.75 4.53
CA TYR A 262 7.88 -15.06 5.09
C TYR A 262 7.06 -13.79 5.38
N HIS A 263 7.69 -12.63 5.59
CA HIS A 263 6.99 -11.35 5.69
C HIS A 263 6.35 -10.93 4.37
N LEU A 264 7.01 -11.17 3.24
CA LEU A 264 6.53 -10.89 1.89
C LEU A 264 5.36 -11.81 1.51
N GLU A 265 5.52 -13.11 1.79
CA GLU A 265 4.55 -14.16 1.44
C GLU A 265 3.20 -14.00 2.17
N ARG A 266 3.12 -13.15 3.20
CA ARG A 266 1.86 -12.82 3.88
C ARG A 266 0.92 -11.93 3.08
N GLY A 267 1.43 -11.23 2.06
CA GLY A 267 0.62 -10.24 1.33
C GLY A 267 0.94 -10.09 -0.16
N TYR A 268 1.88 -10.86 -0.70
CA TYR A 268 2.08 -10.96 -2.14
C TYR A 268 2.06 -12.42 -2.56
N GLU A 269 1.12 -12.77 -3.42
CA GLU A 269 1.03 -14.10 -4.02
C GLU A 269 1.83 -14.15 -5.32
N ASN A 270 2.69 -15.16 -5.44
CA ASN A 270 3.47 -15.46 -6.64
C ASN A 270 4.27 -14.26 -7.19
N MET A 271 4.80 -13.41 -6.30
CA MET A 271 5.55 -12.21 -6.71
C MET A 271 6.77 -12.54 -7.56
N ILE A 272 7.46 -13.64 -7.22
CA ILE A 272 8.66 -14.08 -7.94
C ILE A 272 8.28 -14.42 -9.39
N GLU A 273 7.25 -15.24 -9.57
CA GLU A 273 6.76 -15.69 -10.86
C GLU A 273 6.23 -14.50 -11.70
N LYS A 274 5.49 -13.58 -11.07
CA LYS A 274 4.99 -12.35 -11.73
C LYS A 274 6.16 -11.48 -12.21
N LEU A 275 7.20 -11.30 -11.41
CA LEU A 275 8.39 -10.51 -11.79
C LEU A 275 9.26 -11.22 -12.84
N GLN A 276 9.45 -12.54 -12.74
CA GLN A 276 10.14 -13.34 -13.75
C GLN A 276 9.45 -13.26 -15.12
N ALA A 277 8.11 -13.29 -15.14
CA ALA A 277 7.32 -13.13 -16.36
C ALA A 277 7.52 -11.76 -17.02
N LEU A 278 7.93 -10.74 -16.25
CA LEU A 278 8.30 -9.41 -16.72
C LEU A 278 9.79 -9.27 -17.10
N GLY A 279 10.57 -10.36 -16.96
CA GLY A 279 11.99 -10.40 -17.32
C GLY A 279 12.97 -10.13 -16.17
N ALA A 280 12.52 -10.09 -14.92
CA ALA A 280 13.41 -9.95 -13.77
C ALA A 280 14.23 -11.23 -13.53
N ASP A 281 15.53 -11.09 -13.29
CA ASP A 281 16.40 -12.17 -12.80
C ASP A 281 16.27 -12.29 -11.28
N ILE A 282 15.19 -12.93 -10.85
CA ILE A 282 14.87 -13.19 -9.44
C ILE A 282 14.54 -14.67 -9.28
N HIS A 283 15.03 -15.31 -8.23
CA HIS A 283 14.71 -16.70 -7.94
C HIS A 283 14.67 -16.94 -6.43
N ARG A 284 13.86 -17.91 -6.02
CA ARG A 284 13.89 -18.41 -4.64
C ARG A 284 15.04 -19.40 -4.51
N SER A 285 16.01 -19.08 -3.66
CA SER A 285 17.02 -20.04 -3.25
C SER A 285 16.58 -20.73 -1.96
N SER A 286 16.55 -22.06 -1.98
CA SER A 286 16.38 -22.86 -0.76
C SER A 286 17.74 -22.99 -0.08
N SER A 287 18.11 -22.04 0.77
CA SER A 287 19.22 -22.24 1.69
C SER A 287 18.74 -23.09 2.87
N THR A 288 18.86 -24.42 2.72
CA THR A 288 18.94 -25.34 3.85
C THR A 288 20.19 -24.99 4.67
N ILE A 289 20.02 -24.90 5.98
CA ILE A 289 21.08 -24.73 6.98
C ILE A 289 22.28 -25.65 6.67
N VAL A 290 23.49 -25.10 6.76
CA VAL A 290 24.68 -25.86 7.19
C VAL A 290 25.17 -25.24 8.48
#